data_AF-A0A4U0U652-F1
#
_entry.id   AF-A0A4U0U652-F1
#
_cell.length_a   1.000
_cell.length_b   1.000
_cell.length_c   1.000
_cell.angle_alpha   90.00
_cell.angle_beta   90.00
_cell.angle_gamma   90.00
#
_symmetry.space_group_name_H-M   'P 1'
#
loop_
_entity.id
_entity.type
_entity.pdbx_description
1 polymer ?
#
loop_
_entity_poly.entity_id
_entity_poly.type
_entity_poly.pdbx_seq_one_letter_code
_entity_poly.pdbx_strand_id
1 'polypeptide(L)'
;MSKRSNVHFEGRERRLSTSSSQTNMNGYSGNKSPTSSNGAKSPVRSGGKQQDRPNVGRTETTASGWATEDEEEKKIQQPPPQSAYEKKKQTFITRAIWSLFMIAIFFGSMFAGHIYVIIIVTAVQIISFKEVIAISNVPSRARSLRFTKTLNWYFLGSTMYFLYGESVIYYFKHIVLIDRVLLPFATHHRFISFMLYVMGFVFFVGSLQKGHLRFQFTQFAWTHMALYLIVVQAHFIMNNIFEGMIWFFLPVSLVITNDIFAYICGITFGRTQLIKLSPKKTVEGFVGAWICTIILAFGLTNILMRSKYFICPVNDLGANIFTGLACDPNPVFIPKSYALPFIPPNWTFLPTTLTVSPMQFHILLMSTFASLIAPFGGFFASGLKRTFNIKDFGDSIPGHGGMTDRMDCQFIMGFFAFMYYQSFIAVYKASVGSVIETAITGLSAEEQIELVKGLAKHLYNQGEVGSEVVEWLGVNLRLQMARTEHMKDFDFNATLTDEEYKPSLPEPQEPDNTQVKRLEDATEAGDLDTVQGILEHPERYRPETIHHQTPRKRTFLRRDCRQHHVLEFLLRYGVKAEIVKAPAIATPP
;
A
#
# COMPACT_ATOMS: atom_id res chain seq x y z
N MET A 1 -5.84 -53.33 -14.96
CA MET A 1 -4.97 -52.20 -15.36
C MET A 1 -5.34 -51.79 -16.79
N SER A 2 -6.49 -51.14 -16.97
CA SER A 2 -6.71 -49.69 -17.14
C SER A 2 -6.08 -49.06 -18.40
N LYS A 3 -6.92 -48.94 -19.44
CA LYS A 3 -6.83 -48.07 -20.63
C LYS A 3 -7.70 -46.81 -20.38
N ARG A 4 -7.29 -45.66 -20.95
CA ARG A 4 -8.03 -44.42 -21.34
C ARG A 4 -7.19 -43.19 -20.98
N SER A 5 -7.16 -42.07 -21.70
CA SER A 5 -7.76 -41.62 -22.97
C SER A 5 -7.20 -40.21 -23.25
N ASN A 6 -6.69 -39.95 -24.46
CA ASN A 6 -6.52 -38.58 -24.97
C ASN A 6 -7.77 -38.21 -25.78
N VAL A 7 -8.37 -37.06 -25.47
CA VAL A 7 -9.58 -36.55 -26.12
C VAL A 7 -9.18 -35.47 -27.12
N HIS A 8 -9.44 -35.74 -28.40
CA HIS A 8 -9.44 -34.78 -29.50
C HIS A 8 -10.90 -34.50 -29.84
N PHE A 9 -11.32 -33.22 -29.86
CA PHE A 9 -12.65 -32.84 -30.35
C PHE A 9 -12.51 -32.21 -31.74
N GLU A 10 -13.05 -32.90 -32.73
CA GLU A 10 -13.30 -32.44 -34.09
C GLU A 10 -14.80 -32.11 -34.24
N GLY A 11 -15.10 -31.15 -35.11
CA GLY A 11 -16.40 -30.49 -35.24
C GLY A 11 -17.55 -31.41 -35.68
N ARG A 12 -18.76 -31.01 -35.27
CA ARG A 12 -20.01 -31.62 -35.72
C ARG A 12 -21.01 -30.54 -36.09
N GLU A 13 -21.20 -30.34 -37.39
CA GLU A 13 -22.44 -29.77 -37.93
C GLU A 13 -23.55 -30.82 -37.92
N ARG A 14 -24.77 -30.43 -37.51
CA ARG A 14 -25.99 -30.52 -38.37
C ARG A 14 -27.28 -30.07 -37.65
N ARG A 15 -27.95 -29.14 -38.34
CA ARG A 15 -29.37 -29.12 -38.77
C ARG A 15 -30.53 -28.59 -37.89
N LEU A 16 -31.20 -27.63 -38.54
CA LEU A 16 -32.64 -27.49 -38.84
C LEU A 16 -33.55 -26.80 -37.81
N SER A 17 -33.98 -25.58 -38.19
CA SER A 17 -35.39 -25.20 -38.15
C SER A 17 -35.74 -24.38 -39.40
N THR A 18 -36.63 -24.95 -40.19
CA THR A 18 -37.28 -24.39 -41.37
C THR A 18 -38.27 -23.28 -41.02
N SER A 19 -38.29 -22.19 -41.79
CA SER A 19 -39.49 -21.41 -42.06
C SER A 19 -39.39 -20.81 -43.46
N SER A 20 -40.37 -21.18 -44.27
CA SER A 20 -40.63 -20.91 -45.68
C SER A 20 -40.92 -19.44 -46.00
N SER A 21 -40.46 -18.97 -47.17
CA SER A 21 -41.27 -18.29 -48.20
C SER A 21 -40.45 -18.10 -49.49
N GLN A 22 -41.00 -18.58 -50.60
CA GLN A 22 -40.55 -18.39 -52.00
C GLN A 22 -40.60 -16.88 -52.34
N THR A 23 -39.90 -16.31 -53.35
CA THR A 23 -40.06 -16.61 -54.78
C THR A 23 -39.02 -15.84 -55.63
N ASN A 24 -38.56 -16.50 -56.69
CA ASN A 24 -38.29 -16.02 -58.05
C ASN A 24 -37.01 -15.26 -58.50
N MET A 25 -36.52 -15.82 -59.62
CA MET A 25 -35.86 -15.26 -60.81
C MET A 25 -34.33 -15.19 -60.89
N ASN A 26 -33.83 -16.03 -61.84
CA ASN A 26 -32.93 -15.74 -62.97
C ASN A 26 -31.68 -14.90 -62.66
N GLY A 27 -30.44 -15.32 -62.92
CA GLY A 27 -29.93 -16.11 -64.04
C GLY A 27 -28.72 -15.37 -64.61
N TYR A 28 -27.71 -16.13 -65.04
CA TYR A 28 -26.55 -15.73 -65.86
C TYR A 28 -25.30 -15.07 -65.22
N SER A 29 -24.28 -15.93 -65.04
CA SER A 29 -22.97 -15.94 -65.73
C SER A 29 -22.13 -14.66 -65.83
N GLY A 30 -20.85 -14.76 -65.45
CA GLY A 30 -19.84 -13.78 -65.85
C GLY A 30 -18.53 -13.87 -65.09
N ASN A 31 -17.72 -14.86 -65.45
CA ASN A 31 -16.43 -15.20 -64.86
C ASN A 31 -15.30 -14.24 -65.30
N LYS A 32 -14.28 -14.11 -64.43
CA LYS A 32 -12.84 -13.87 -64.69
C LYS A 32 -12.22 -12.48 -64.48
N SER A 33 -11.20 -12.57 -63.63
CA SER A 33 -10.18 -11.65 -63.15
C SER A 33 -8.97 -11.53 -64.15
N PRO A 34 -7.75 -11.07 -63.76
CA PRO A 34 -7.19 -9.77 -64.19
C PRO A 34 -5.81 -9.87 -64.89
N THR A 35 -5.33 -8.78 -65.50
CA THR A 35 -3.93 -8.57 -65.93
C THR A 35 -3.64 -7.06 -65.90
N SER A 36 -2.69 -6.54 -65.12
CA SER A 36 -1.21 -6.59 -65.15
C SER A 36 -0.54 -5.50 -66.02
N SER A 37 0.25 -4.69 -65.31
CA SER A 37 1.61 -4.17 -65.61
C SER A 37 1.88 -2.96 -66.53
N ASN A 38 2.72 -2.07 -65.96
CA ASN A 38 3.74 -1.16 -66.53
C ASN A 38 3.24 0.08 -67.31
N GLY A 39 3.82 1.29 -67.25
CA GLY A 39 4.99 1.85 -66.59
C GLY A 39 5.40 3.16 -67.29
N ALA A 40 5.84 4.15 -66.51
CA ALA A 40 6.78 5.24 -66.86
C ALA A 40 6.38 6.49 -67.72
N LYS A 41 6.73 7.65 -67.12
CA LYS A 41 7.26 8.93 -67.66
C LYS A 41 6.32 9.99 -68.29
N SER A 42 6.31 11.16 -67.63
CA SER A 42 5.96 12.49 -68.16
C SER A 42 6.92 12.94 -69.28
N PRO A 43 6.60 13.95 -70.13
CA PRO A 43 6.66 15.37 -69.72
C PRO A 43 5.76 16.40 -70.49
N VAL A 44 5.79 17.66 -70.02
CA VAL A 44 5.52 18.96 -70.70
C VAL A 44 4.07 19.46 -71.00
N ARG A 45 3.67 20.47 -70.21
CA ARG A 45 3.13 21.83 -70.51
C ARG A 45 2.49 22.14 -71.89
N SER A 46 1.20 22.58 -71.88
CA SER A 46 0.72 23.92 -72.35
C SER A 46 -0.69 23.90 -73.00
N GLY A 47 -1.61 24.69 -72.44
CA GLY A 47 -2.51 25.61 -73.18
C GLY A 47 -3.85 25.10 -73.74
N GLY A 48 -4.96 25.79 -73.39
CA GLY A 48 -6.04 26.03 -74.37
C GLY A 48 -7.51 25.98 -73.91
N LYS A 49 -8.03 27.15 -73.49
CA LYS A 49 -9.36 27.77 -73.78
C LYS A 49 -10.67 27.14 -73.27
N GLN A 50 -11.45 28.03 -72.62
CA GLN A 50 -12.83 27.93 -72.16
C GLN A 50 -13.68 28.97 -72.94
N GLN A 51 -14.93 28.62 -73.30
CA GLN A 51 -15.84 29.34 -74.19
C GLN A 51 -16.83 30.30 -73.46
N ASP A 52 -16.87 31.54 -73.96
CA ASP A 52 -17.98 32.47 -74.27
C ASP A 52 -19.28 32.64 -73.41
N ARG A 53 -19.39 33.85 -72.80
CA ARG A 53 -20.38 34.98 -72.98
C ARG A 53 -21.91 34.77 -72.75
N PRO A 54 -22.76 35.84 -72.63
CA PRO A 54 -22.51 37.29 -72.44
C PRO A 54 -23.39 37.98 -71.35
N ASN A 55 -23.28 39.31 -71.32
CA ASN A 55 -23.63 40.33 -70.31
C ASN A 55 -24.71 41.30 -70.85
N VAL A 56 -25.72 41.72 -70.06
CA VAL A 56 -26.55 42.96 -70.17
C VAL A 56 -27.29 43.12 -68.82
N GLY A 57 -27.45 44.24 -68.10
CA GLY A 57 -27.15 45.66 -68.27
C GLY A 57 -28.22 46.46 -67.48
N ARG A 58 -27.82 47.62 -66.91
CA ARG A 58 -28.60 48.85 -66.62
C ARG A 58 -28.62 49.35 -65.15
N THR A 59 -28.55 50.68 -65.08
CA THR A 59 -28.09 51.61 -64.05
C THR A 59 -29.20 52.22 -63.17
N GLU A 60 -28.77 52.67 -61.98
CA GLU A 60 -29.22 53.83 -61.16
C GLU A 60 -30.62 53.91 -60.54
N THR A 61 -30.68 53.99 -59.20
CA THR A 61 -31.27 55.14 -58.48
C THR A 61 -30.94 55.10 -56.97
N THR A 62 -30.63 56.27 -56.42
CA THR A 62 -30.35 56.57 -55.01
C THR A 62 -31.63 56.92 -54.24
N ALA A 63 -31.81 56.39 -53.02
CA ALA A 63 -32.67 56.98 -51.98
C ALA A 63 -32.34 56.41 -50.57
N SER A 64 -31.66 57.26 -49.79
CA SER A 64 -31.69 57.47 -48.32
C SER A 64 -32.17 56.39 -47.34
N GLY A 65 -31.29 56.12 -46.34
CA GLY A 65 -31.60 56.40 -44.94
C GLY A 65 -32.04 55.24 -44.03
N TRP A 66 -31.08 54.56 -43.40
CA TRP A 66 -30.89 54.56 -41.94
C TRP A 66 -29.67 53.73 -41.57
N ALA A 67 -28.76 54.34 -40.81
CA ALA A 67 -27.61 53.70 -40.22
C ALA A 67 -28.04 52.79 -39.07
N THR A 68 -27.54 51.56 -39.06
CA THR A 68 -27.13 50.85 -37.85
C THR A 68 -25.85 50.11 -38.14
N GLU A 69 -24.96 50.23 -37.18
CA GLU A 69 -23.53 49.97 -37.18
C GLU A 69 -23.18 48.46 -37.26
N ASP A 70 -21.96 48.22 -37.73
CA ASP A 70 -21.08 47.11 -37.35
C ASP A 70 -21.52 45.67 -37.63
N GLU A 71 -21.14 45.14 -38.80
CA GLU A 71 -20.45 43.84 -38.86
C GLU A 71 -19.39 43.87 -39.98
N GLU A 72 -18.20 44.41 -39.66
CA GLU A 72 -16.99 44.08 -40.39
C GLU A 72 -16.78 42.56 -40.30
N GLU A 73 -16.97 41.89 -41.42
CA GLU A 73 -16.68 40.48 -41.62
C GLU A 73 -15.19 40.23 -41.32
N LYS A 74 -14.88 39.88 -40.07
CA LYS A 74 -13.55 39.41 -39.64
C LYS A 74 -13.21 38.15 -40.42
N LYS A 75 -12.54 38.31 -41.56
CA LYS A 75 -11.78 37.25 -42.21
C LYS A 75 -10.78 36.71 -41.20
N ILE A 76 -11.09 35.56 -40.60
CA ILE A 76 -10.16 34.78 -39.79
C ILE A 76 -9.02 34.36 -40.71
N GLN A 77 -7.92 35.11 -40.62
CA GLN A 77 -6.67 34.83 -41.30
C GLN A 77 -6.14 33.51 -40.70
N GLN A 78 -6.26 32.41 -41.45
CA GLN A 78 -5.63 31.16 -41.07
C GLN A 78 -4.10 31.41 -41.00
N PRO A 79 -3.42 31.03 -39.89
CA PRO A 79 -1.99 31.21 -39.80
C PRO A 79 -1.29 30.42 -40.93
N PRO A 80 -0.17 30.93 -41.46
CA PRO A 80 0.54 30.29 -42.57
C PRO A 80 0.88 28.83 -42.24
N PRO A 81 0.94 27.93 -43.24
CA PRO A 81 1.21 26.52 -43.01
C PRO A 81 2.58 26.33 -42.36
N GLN A 82 2.59 26.15 -41.05
CA GLN A 82 3.81 25.92 -40.27
C GLN A 82 4.54 24.68 -40.79
N SER A 83 5.85 24.80 -40.98
CA SER A 83 6.69 23.70 -41.41
C SER A 83 6.65 22.55 -40.38
N ALA A 84 6.83 21.30 -40.82
CA ALA A 84 6.85 20.14 -39.92
C ALA A 84 7.93 20.26 -38.83
N TYR A 85 9.00 21.02 -39.10
CA TYR A 85 10.05 21.36 -38.13
C TYR A 85 9.53 22.31 -37.04
N GLU A 86 8.80 23.37 -37.41
CA GLU A 86 8.20 24.31 -36.46
C GLU A 86 7.19 23.64 -35.54
N LYS A 87 6.36 22.73 -36.07
CA LYS A 87 5.42 21.94 -35.24
C LYS A 87 6.15 21.05 -34.23
N LYS A 88 7.23 20.39 -34.64
CA LYS A 88 8.07 19.58 -33.73
C LYS A 88 8.76 20.45 -32.68
N LYS A 89 9.29 21.62 -33.08
CA LYS A 89 9.93 22.59 -32.17
C LYS A 89 8.93 23.13 -31.15
N GLN A 90 7.74 23.54 -31.58
CA GLN A 90 6.66 24.01 -30.69
C GLN A 90 6.22 22.90 -29.73
N THR A 91 6.08 21.67 -30.20
CA THR A 91 5.75 20.52 -29.34
C THR A 91 6.84 20.28 -28.30
N PHE A 92 8.11 20.36 -28.69
CA PHE A 92 9.25 20.21 -27.78
C PHE A 92 9.29 21.33 -26.73
N ILE A 93 9.12 22.59 -27.14
CA ILE A 93 9.08 23.75 -26.24
C ILE A 93 7.93 23.62 -25.25
N THR A 94 6.73 23.29 -25.73
CA THR A 94 5.55 23.08 -24.88
C THR A 94 5.82 21.99 -23.83
N ARG A 95 6.43 20.88 -24.25
CA ARG A 95 6.81 19.80 -23.32
C ARG A 95 7.88 20.21 -22.31
N ALA A 96 8.87 21.02 -22.72
CA ALA A 96 9.90 21.49 -21.81
C ALA A 96 9.32 22.43 -20.74
N ILE A 97 8.48 23.39 -21.14
CA ILE A 97 7.85 24.35 -20.22
C ILE A 97 6.95 23.63 -19.21
N TRP A 98 6.06 22.75 -19.69
CA TRP A 98 5.16 22.01 -18.80
C TRP A 98 5.90 21.02 -17.90
N SER A 99 7.00 20.41 -18.37
CA SER A 99 7.87 19.59 -17.53
C SER A 99 8.46 20.41 -16.37
N LEU A 100 9.04 21.58 -16.66
CA LEU A 100 9.62 22.45 -15.62
C LEU A 100 8.56 22.93 -14.63
N PHE A 101 7.37 23.28 -15.12
CA PHE A 101 6.25 23.67 -14.28
C PHE A 101 5.79 22.55 -13.35
N MET A 102 5.64 21.31 -13.86
CA MET A 102 5.27 20.15 -13.04
C MET A 102 6.35 19.81 -12.00
N ILE A 103 7.63 19.88 -12.37
CA ILE A 103 8.75 19.65 -11.45
C ILE A 103 8.74 20.72 -10.35
N ALA A 104 8.56 22.00 -10.71
CA ALA A 104 8.51 23.09 -9.75
C ALA A 104 7.34 22.94 -8.76
N ILE A 105 6.15 22.56 -9.23
CA ILE A 105 4.99 22.29 -8.35
C ILE A 105 5.28 21.10 -7.43
N PHE A 106 5.85 20.02 -7.98
CA PHE A 106 6.12 18.82 -7.20
C PHE A 106 7.13 19.09 -6.07
N PHE A 107 8.28 19.68 -6.38
CA PHE A 107 9.27 19.98 -5.34
C PHE A 107 8.80 21.12 -4.42
N GLY A 108 8.12 22.14 -4.95
CA GLY A 108 7.56 23.24 -4.16
C GLY A 108 6.55 22.74 -3.11
N SER A 109 5.61 21.88 -3.51
CA SER A 109 4.66 21.25 -2.57
C SER A 109 5.34 20.31 -1.58
N MET A 110 6.31 19.52 -2.05
CA MET A 110 7.07 18.60 -1.19
C MET A 110 7.84 19.34 -0.08
N PHE A 111 8.37 20.52 -0.36
CA PHE A 111 9.05 21.36 0.64
C PHE A 111 8.09 22.20 1.49
N ALA A 112 6.91 22.53 0.96
CA ALA A 112 5.90 23.31 1.68
C ALA A 112 5.21 22.51 2.80
N GLY A 113 5.11 21.18 2.68
CA GLY A 113 4.60 20.32 3.75
C GLY A 113 3.81 19.11 3.25
N HIS A 114 3.53 18.18 4.16
CA HIS A 114 2.83 16.93 3.87
C HIS A 114 1.43 17.15 3.30
N ILE A 115 0.69 18.15 3.80
CA ILE A 115 -0.67 18.46 3.35
C ILE A 115 -0.73 18.80 1.86
N TYR A 116 0.26 19.53 1.34
CA TYR A 116 0.29 19.92 -0.07
C TYR A 116 0.53 18.71 -0.98
N VAL A 117 1.37 17.76 -0.54
CA VAL A 117 1.59 16.52 -1.28
C VAL A 117 0.34 15.65 -1.28
N ILE A 118 -0.37 15.56 -0.15
CA ILE A 118 -1.65 14.85 -0.06
C ILE A 118 -2.67 15.47 -1.01
N ILE A 119 -2.75 16.81 -1.08
CA ILE A 119 -3.63 17.51 -2.03
C ILE A 119 -3.27 17.16 -3.48
N ILE A 120 -1.98 17.13 -3.83
CA ILE A 120 -1.54 16.76 -5.17
C ILE A 120 -1.89 15.31 -5.50
N VAL A 121 -1.60 14.36 -4.60
CA VAL A 121 -1.96 12.95 -4.80
C VAL A 121 -3.48 12.81 -4.98
N THR A 122 -4.26 13.56 -4.19
CA THR A 122 -5.73 13.63 -4.29
C THR A 122 -6.19 14.20 -5.64
N ALA A 123 -5.54 15.26 -6.14
CA ALA A 123 -5.87 15.82 -7.45
C ALA A 123 -5.50 14.86 -8.59
N VAL A 124 -4.32 14.24 -8.51
CA VAL A 124 -3.84 13.26 -9.49
C VAL A 124 -4.78 12.06 -9.58
N GLN A 125 -5.21 11.48 -8.45
CA GLN A 125 -6.17 10.37 -8.47
C GLN A 125 -7.52 10.77 -9.09
N ILE A 126 -8.02 11.99 -8.84
CA ILE A 126 -9.30 12.46 -9.37
C ILE A 126 -9.21 12.61 -10.89
N ILE A 127 -8.10 13.16 -11.39
CA ILE A 127 -7.86 13.31 -12.83
C ILE A 127 -7.71 11.93 -13.48
N SER A 128 -6.95 11.01 -12.89
CA SER A 128 -6.79 9.65 -13.40
C SER A 128 -8.11 8.87 -13.42
N PHE A 129 -8.90 8.97 -12.34
CA PHE A 129 -10.23 8.35 -12.29
C PHE A 129 -11.13 8.89 -13.40
N LYS A 130 -11.16 10.22 -13.59
CA LYS A 130 -11.94 10.86 -14.67
C LYS A 130 -11.54 10.33 -16.05
N GLU A 131 -10.25 10.18 -16.33
CA GLU A 131 -9.74 9.66 -17.61
C GLU A 131 -10.14 8.21 -17.85
N VAL A 132 -9.98 7.33 -16.85
CA VAL A 132 -10.37 5.91 -16.97
C VAL A 132 -11.88 5.75 -17.19
N ILE A 133 -12.69 6.51 -16.46
CA ILE A 133 -14.15 6.51 -16.64
C ILE A 133 -14.54 7.05 -18.02
N ALA A 134 -13.84 8.07 -18.53
CA ALA A 134 -14.13 8.65 -19.85
C ALA A 134 -13.98 7.62 -20.99
N ILE A 135 -13.02 6.70 -20.90
CA ILE A 135 -12.81 5.64 -21.91
C ILE A 135 -14.03 4.71 -21.99
N SER A 136 -14.56 4.31 -20.84
CA SER A 136 -15.70 3.39 -20.79
C SER A 136 -16.99 3.99 -21.41
N ASN A 137 -17.07 5.31 -21.55
CA ASN A 137 -18.24 6.04 -22.01
C ASN A 137 -18.39 6.13 -23.55
N VAL A 138 -17.52 5.46 -24.32
CA VAL A 138 -17.57 5.40 -25.80
C VAL A 138 -17.98 3.96 -26.20
N PRO A 139 -19.12 3.71 -26.91
CA PRO A 139 -19.60 4.42 -28.11
C PRO A 139 -21.07 4.94 -28.12
N SER A 140 -21.20 6.17 -28.63
CA SER A 140 -22.22 6.82 -29.49
C SER A 140 -23.75 6.73 -29.28
N ARG A 141 -24.35 5.96 -28.35
CA ARG A 141 -25.82 5.96 -28.17
C ARG A 141 -26.41 6.40 -26.81
N ALA A 142 -25.59 6.69 -25.80
CA ALA A 142 -26.07 6.93 -24.43
C ALA A 142 -25.93 8.40 -23.95
N ARG A 143 -26.20 9.39 -24.81
CA ARG A 143 -26.13 10.81 -24.42
C ARG A 143 -27.21 11.25 -23.43
N SER A 144 -28.21 10.40 -23.13
CA SER A 144 -29.38 10.76 -22.32
C SER A 144 -29.33 10.35 -20.84
N LEU A 145 -28.39 9.50 -20.40
CA LEU A 145 -28.36 9.02 -19.00
C LEU A 145 -27.49 9.90 -18.12
N ARG A 146 -27.97 11.11 -17.78
CA ARG A 146 -27.29 12.04 -16.85
C ARG A 146 -26.96 11.38 -15.50
N PHE A 147 -27.83 10.51 -15.00
CA PHE A 147 -27.69 9.85 -13.69
C PHE A 147 -26.44 8.96 -13.57
N THR A 148 -26.01 8.28 -14.64
CA THR A 148 -24.83 7.40 -14.58
C THR A 148 -23.54 8.17 -14.32
N LYS A 149 -23.43 9.40 -14.87
CA LYS A 149 -22.24 10.23 -14.64
C LYS A 149 -22.16 10.73 -13.20
N THR A 150 -23.28 11.20 -12.65
CA THR A 150 -23.35 11.65 -11.25
C THR A 150 -23.04 10.51 -10.29
N LEU A 151 -23.51 9.31 -10.60
CA LEU A 151 -23.29 8.13 -9.78
C LEU A 151 -21.80 7.72 -9.70
N ASN A 152 -21.04 7.86 -10.80
CA ASN A 152 -19.60 7.58 -10.78
C ASN A 152 -18.84 8.53 -9.82
N TRP A 153 -19.21 9.81 -9.81
CA TRP A 153 -18.66 10.80 -8.86
C TRP A 153 -19.12 10.56 -7.43
N TYR A 154 -20.36 10.11 -7.23
CA TYR A 154 -20.86 9.71 -5.93
C TYR A 154 -20.04 8.56 -5.34
N PHE A 155 -19.81 7.50 -6.12
CA PHE A 155 -19.00 6.37 -5.65
C PHE A 155 -17.57 6.79 -5.34
N LEU A 156 -16.95 7.64 -6.18
CA LEU A 156 -15.62 8.23 -5.88
C LEU A 156 -15.62 8.95 -4.53
N GLY A 157 -16.56 9.86 -4.29
CA GLY A 157 -16.66 10.59 -3.03
C GLY A 157 -16.89 9.67 -1.83
N SER A 158 -17.76 8.67 -1.97
CA SER A 158 -18.04 7.70 -0.89
C SER A 158 -16.80 6.85 -0.54
N THR A 159 -16.05 6.38 -1.55
CA THR A 159 -14.82 5.60 -1.35
C THR A 159 -13.70 6.46 -0.76
N MET A 160 -13.56 7.71 -1.21
CA MET A 160 -12.62 8.66 -0.63
C MET A 160 -12.97 8.94 0.83
N TYR A 161 -14.24 9.19 1.16
CA TYR A 161 -14.67 9.40 2.55
C TYR A 161 -14.32 8.21 3.45
N PHE A 162 -14.58 6.98 2.97
CA PHE A 162 -14.22 5.78 3.71
C PHE A 162 -12.70 5.68 3.90
N LEU A 163 -11.93 5.60 2.81
CA LEU A 163 -10.50 5.32 2.89
C LEU A 163 -9.71 6.47 3.52
N TYR A 164 -9.94 7.71 3.09
CA TYR A 164 -9.16 8.85 3.59
C TYR A 164 -9.62 9.25 4.97
N GLY A 165 -10.92 9.14 5.26
CA GLY A 165 -11.45 9.37 6.60
C GLY A 165 -10.82 8.42 7.62
N GLU A 166 -10.66 7.14 7.28
CA GLU A 166 -10.01 6.16 8.16
C GLU A 166 -8.56 6.56 8.49
N SER A 167 -7.75 6.91 7.47
CA SER A 167 -6.38 7.38 7.70
C SER A 167 -6.33 8.65 8.56
N VAL A 168 -7.16 9.65 8.25
CA VAL A 168 -7.17 10.93 8.96
C VAL A 168 -7.58 10.73 10.42
N ILE A 169 -8.60 9.91 10.69
CA ILE A 169 -9.02 9.57 12.06
C ILE A 169 -7.90 8.84 12.81
N TYR A 170 -7.17 7.95 12.14
CA TYR A 170 -6.07 7.21 12.75
C TYR A 170 -4.90 8.13 13.13
N TYR A 171 -4.36 8.93 12.21
CA TYR A 171 -3.19 9.78 12.47
C TYR A 171 -3.52 11.03 13.30
N PHE A 172 -4.75 11.56 13.20
CA PHE A 172 -5.17 12.79 13.90
C PHE A 172 -6.28 12.54 14.93
N LYS A 173 -6.31 11.35 15.54
CA LYS A 173 -7.31 10.93 16.54
C LYS A 173 -7.55 12.02 17.61
N HIS A 174 -6.48 12.59 18.15
CA HIS A 174 -6.58 13.63 19.18
C HIS A 174 -7.25 14.91 18.69
N ILE A 175 -6.95 15.37 17.47
CA ILE A 175 -7.54 16.61 16.93
C ILE A 175 -9.01 16.38 16.57
N VAL A 176 -9.29 15.27 15.90
CA VAL A 176 -10.62 14.95 15.37
C VAL A 176 -11.62 14.63 16.48
N LEU A 177 -11.20 13.98 17.58
CA LEU A 177 -12.08 13.64 18.69
C LEU A 177 -12.39 14.81 19.63
N ILE A 178 -11.61 15.90 19.59
CA ILE A 178 -11.87 17.09 20.42
C ILE A 178 -12.96 17.97 19.81
N ASP A 179 -13.05 18.01 18.48
CA ASP A 179 -14.00 18.86 17.77
C ASP A 179 -15.43 18.27 17.84
N ARG A 180 -16.38 19.04 18.40
CA ARG A 180 -17.78 18.61 18.57
C ARG A 180 -18.50 18.32 17.25
N VAL A 181 -18.12 18.99 16.16
CA VAL A 181 -18.72 18.80 14.84
C VAL A 181 -18.16 17.57 14.18
N LEU A 182 -16.84 17.32 14.29
CA LEU A 182 -16.19 16.16 13.66
C LEU A 182 -16.37 14.85 14.44
N LEU A 183 -16.57 14.92 15.75
CA LEU A 183 -16.76 13.76 16.63
C LEU A 183 -17.81 12.74 16.15
N PRO A 184 -19.05 13.11 15.78
CA PRO A 184 -20.03 12.13 15.29
C PRO A 184 -19.59 11.46 13.98
N PHE A 185 -18.95 12.22 13.07
CA PHE A 185 -18.45 11.68 11.81
C PHE A 185 -17.27 10.73 12.01
N ALA A 186 -16.43 10.97 13.02
CA ALA A 186 -15.28 10.12 13.32
C ALA A 186 -15.69 8.83 14.04
N THR A 187 -16.54 8.95 15.06
CA THR A 187 -17.01 7.81 15.86
C THR A 187 -17.88 6.85 15.06
N HIS A 188 -18.72 7.37 14.16
CA HIS A 188 -19.63 6.57 13.32
C HIS A 188 -19.12 6.43 11.87
N HIS A 189 -17.86 6.78 11.61
CA HIS A 189 -17.26 6.81 10.26
C HIS A 189 -17.54 5.54 9.44
N ARG A 190 -17.32 4.36 10.03
CA ARG A 190 -17.52 3.06 9.35
C ARG A 190 -18.98 2.84 8.96
N PHE A 191 -19.90 3.16 9.87
CA PHE A 191 -21.33 3.00 9.63
C PHE A 191 -21.85 4.01 8.60
N ILE A 192 -21.44 5.27 8.69
CA ILE A 192 -21.76 6.31 7.69
C ILE A 192 -21.24 5.90 6.32
N SER A 193 -19.98 5.43 6.23
CA SER A 193 -19.39 4.94 4.98
C SER A 193 -20.19 3.80 4.37
N PHE A 194 -20.61 2.83 5.19
CA PHE A 194 -21.46 1.72 4.75
C PHE A 194 -22.82 2.22 4.23
N MET A 195 -23.48 3.14 4.95
CA MET A 195 -24.75 3.75 4.52
C MET A 195 -24.61 4.51 3.20
N LEU A 196 -23.53 5.28 3.02
CA LEU A 196 -23.25 5.99 1.77
C LEU A 196 -23.09 5.00 0.61
N TYR A 197 -22.36 3.90 0.79
CA TYR A 197 -22.21 2.88 -0.25
C TYR A 197 -23.55 2.23 -0.61
N VAL A 198 -24.32 1.77 0.40
CA VAL A 198 -25.64 1.15 0.20
C VAL A 198 -26.60 2.11 -0.50
N MET A 199 -26.61 3.38 -0.11
CA MET A 199 -27.42 4.40 -0.77
C MET A 199 -27.07 4.55 -2.25
N GLY A 200 -25.77 4.62 -2.59
CA GLY A 200 -25.31 4.64 -3.98
C GLY A 200 -25.72 3.39 -4.76
N PHE A 201 -25.64 2.22 -4.13
CA PHE A 201 -26.10 0.97 -4.73
C PHE A 201 -27.61 0.94 -4.98
N VAL A 202 -28.42 1.41 -4.03
CA VAL A 202 -29.87 1.54 -4.20
C VAL A 202 -30.21 2.52 -5.32
N PHE A 203 -29.51 3.67 -5.39
CA PHE A 203 -29.66 4.62 -6.50
C PHE A 203 -29.26 4.01 -7.84
N PHE A 204 -28.19 3.21 -7.90
CA PHE A 204 -27.82 2.48 -9.11
C PHE A 204 -28.95 1.57 -9.59
N VAL A 205 -29.47 0.72 -8.69
CA VAL A 205 -30.55 -0.22 -8.98
C VAL A 205 -31.82 0.53 -9.41
N GLY A 206 -32.19 1.61 -8.72
CA GLY A 206 -33.32 2.45 -9.08
C GLY A 206 -33.15 3.19 -10.42
N SER A 207 -31.90 3.43 -10.85
CA SER A 207 -31.59 4.07 -12.14
C SER A 207 -31.63 3.10 -13.33
N LEU A 208 -31.83 1.79 -13.11
CA LEU A 208 -31.79 0.79 -14.18
C LEU A 208 -32.91 0.99 -15.20
N GLN A 209 -32.54 1.04 -16.48
CA GLN A 209 -33.48 1.22 -17.60
C GLN A 209 -33.45 0.03 -18.53
N LYS A 210 -34.64 -0.51 -18.86
CA LYS A 210 -34.80 -1.57 -19.86
C LYS A 210 -34.20 -1.10 -21.19
N GLY A 211 -33.43 -1.98 -21.84
CA GLY A 211 -32.71 -1.67 -23.09
C GLY A 211 -31.27 -1.15 -22.91
N HIS A 212 -30.91 -0.62 -21.72
CA HIS A 212 -29.55 -0.11 -21.44
C HIS A 212 -28.80 -0.89 -20.35
N LEU A 213 -29.38 -1.99 -19.85
CA LEU A 213 -28.82 -2.79 -18.75
C LEU A 213 -27.36 -3.18 -18.96
N ARG A 214 -27.01 -3.74 -20.13
CA ARG A 214 -25.62 -4.14 -20.43
C ARG A 214 -24.66 -2.96 -20.28
N PHE A 215 -25.05 -1.78 -20.75
CA PHE A 215 -24.25 -0.57 -20.62
C PHE A 215 -24.13 -0.14 -19.16
N GLN A 216 -25.24 -0.09 -18.41
CA GLN A 216 -25.25 0.33 -17.01
C GLN A 216 -24.42 -0.60 -16.11
N PHE A 217 -24.55 -1.93 -16.26
CA PHE A 217 -23.72 -2.89 -15.53
C PHE A 217 -22.24 -2.82 -15.95
N THR A 218 -21.95 -2.57 -17.23
CA THR A 218 -20.58 -2.32 -17.67
C THR A 218 -20.02 -1.06 -17.00
N GLN A 219 -20.75 0.05 -17.01
CA GLN A 219 -20.34 1.29 -16.33
C GLN A 219 -20.13 1.11 -14.83
N PHE A 220 -21.03 0.38 -14.16
CA PHE A 220 -20.90 0.04 -12.75
C PHE A 220 -19.63 -0.76 -12.46
N ALA A 221 -19.35 -1.79 -13.27
CA ALA A 221 -18.14 -2.60 -13.17
C ALA A 221 -16.87 -1.77 -13.43
N TRP A 222 -16.87 -0.93 -14.46
CA TRP A 222 -15.77 -0.02 -14.77
C TRP A 222 -15.50 0.97 -13.63
N THR A 223 -16.55 1.49 -13.01
CA THR A 223 -16.45 2.39 -11.86
C THR A 223 -15.78 1.70 -10.69
N HIS A 224 -16.25 0.51 -10.30
CA HIS A 224 -15.67 -0.22 -9.18
C HIS A 224 -14.23 -0.69 -9.46
N MET A 225 -13.94 -1.10 -10.70
CA MET A 225 -12.57 -1.41 -11.11
C MET A 225 -11.66 -0.19 -11.01
N ALA A 226 -12.11 0.99 -11.46
CA ALA A 226 -11.33 2.22 -11.37
C ALA A 226 -11.11 2.66 -9.91
N LEU A 227 -12.13 2.54 -9.04
CA LEU A 227 -11.98 2.81 -7.61
C LEU A 227 -10.92 1.90 -6.97
N TYR A 228 -10.95 0.61 -7.30
CA TYR A 228 -9.98 -0.36 -6.80
C TYR A 228 -8.56 -0.08 -7.33
N LEU A 229 -8.40 0.18 -8.63
CA LEU A 229 -7.08 0.35 -9.23
C LEU A 229 -6.45 1.71 -8.98
N ILE A 230 -7.25 2.75 -8.71
CA ILE A 230 -6.75 4.13 -8.54
C ILE A 230 -6.89 4.57 -7.08
N VAL A 231 -8.11 4.57 -6.54
CA VAL A 231 -8.41 5.22 -5.26
C VAL A 231 -7.85 4.42 -4.08
N VAL A 232 -8.00 3.10 -4.11
CA VAL A 232 -7.41 2.22 -3.07
C VAL A 232 -5.88 2.33 -3.08
N GLN A 233 -5.25 2.33 -4.25
CA GLN A 233 -3.80 2.46 -4.36
C GLN A 233 -3.31 3.86 -3.93
N ALA A 234 -4.04 4.91 -4.27
CA ALA A 234 -3.75 6.28 -3.83
C ALA A 234 -3.90 6.46 -2.31
N HIS A 235 -4.85 5.78 -1.67
CA HIS A 235 -4.96 5.76 -0.21
C HIS A 235 -3.68 5.21 0.45
N PHE A 236 -3.11 4.13 -0.09
CA PHE A 236 -1.84 3.59 0.42
C PHE A 236 -0.66 4.55 0.21
N ILE A 237 -0.64 5.28 -0.91
CA ILE A 237 0.35 6.36 -1.13
C ILE A 237 0.19 7.45 -0.08
N MET A 238 -1.05 7.82 0.26
CA MET A 238 -1.32 8.81 1.29
C MET A 238 -0.89 8.34 2.68
N ASN A 239 -1.10 7.07 3.03
CA ASN A 239 -0.57 6.50 4.28
C ASN A 239 0.97 6.49 4.30
N ASN A 240 1.65 6.22 3.18
CA ASN A 240 3.11 6.37 3.11
C ASN A 240 3.55 7.79 3.44
N ILE A 241 2.84 8.82 2.96
CA ILE A 241 3.15 10.22 3.28
C ILE A 241 3.05 10.45 4.79
N PHE A 242 2.05 9.87 5.46
CA PHE A 242 1.89 10.00 6.91
C PHE A 242 2.98 9.29 7.72
N GLU A 243 3.50 8.15 7.24
CA GLU A 243 4.62 7.46 7.88
C GLU A 243 5.98 8.17 7.66
N GLY A 244 6.03 9.12 6.74
CA GLY A 244 7.17 10.00 6.49
C GLY A 244 7.42 10.21 4.99
N MET A 245 7.88 11.41 4.62
CA MET A 245 8.06 11.78 3.21
C MET A 245 8.99 10.85 2.43
N ILE A 246 9.94 10.19 3.10
CA ILE A 246 10.83 9.21 2.47
C ILE A 246 10.06 8.05 1.85
N TRP A 247 8.99 7.56 2.51
CA TRP A 247 8.17 6.45 2.03
C TRP A 247 7.29 6.81 0.84
N PHE A 248 7.13 8.11 0.56
CA PHE A 248 6.48 8.61 -0.64
C PHE A 248 7.50 8.94 -1.74
N PHE A 249 8.46 9.81 -1.43
CA PHE A 249 9.36 10.40 -2.42
C PHE A 249 10.35 9.38 -2.97
N LEU A 250 10.86 8.47 -2.13
CA LEU A 250 11.83 7.47 -2.56
C LEU A 250 11.20 6.50 -3.57
N PRO A 251 10.06 5.81 -3.32
CA PRO A 251 9.41 4.97 -4.32
C PRO A 251 9.07 5.69 -5.62
N VAL A 252 8.56 6.92 -5.55
CA VAL A 252 8.26 7.75 -6.74
C VAL A 252 9.52 7.98 -7.56
N SER A 253 10.61 8.33 -6.89
CA SER A 253 11.92 8.56 -7.54
C SER A 253 12.48 7.29 -8.17
N LEU A 254 12.24 6.10 -7.58
CA LEU A 254 12.70 4.83 -8.16
C LEU A 254 12.02 4.54 -9.49
N VAL A 255 10.70 4.75 -9.60
CA VAL A 255 9.96 4.54 -10.85
C VAL A 255 10.42 5.55 -11.92
N ILE A 256 10.58 6.83 -11.55
CA ILE A 256 11.08 7.86 -12.48
C ILE A 256 12.48 7.51 -12.98
N THR A 257 13.38 7.14 -12.06
CA THR A 257 14.74 6.71 -12.39
C THR A 257 14.70 5.50 -13.32
N ASN A 258 13.85 4.51 -13.02
CA ASN A 258 13.72 3.33 -13.82
C ASN A 258 13.30 3.65 -15.27
N ASP A 259 12.27 4.47 -15.45
CA ASP A 259 11.80 4.86 -16.78
C ASP A 259 12.88 5.61 -17.59
N ILE A 260 13.63 6.50 -16.94
CA ILE A 260 14.73 7.24 -17.56
C ILE A 260 15.83 6.28 -18.03
N PHE A 261 16.31 5.40 -17.15
CA PHE A 261 17.39 4.47 -17.51
C PHE A 261 16.95 3.35 -18.44
N ALA A 262 15.67 2.93 -18.39
CA ALA A 262 15.11 2.00 -19.36
C ALA A 262 15.10 2.61 -20.76
N TYR A 263 14.82 3.90 -20.87
CA TYR A 263 14.94 4.63 -22.13
C TYR A 263 16.40 4.77 -22.57
N ILE A 264 17.29 5.27 -21.70
CA ILE A 264 18.71 5.50 -22.03
C ILE A 264 19.42 4.20 -22.44
N CYS A 265 19.36 3.16 -21.61
CA CYS A 265 19.96 1.86 -21.91
C CYS A 265 19.26 1.18 -23.10
N GLY A 266 17.95 1.42 -23.27
CA GLY A 266 17.18 0.91 -24.39
C GLY A 266 17.59 1.49 -25.73
N ILE A 267 17.92 2.79 -25.81
CA ILE A 267 18.39 3.40 -27.06
C ILE A 267 19.87 3.09 -27.35
N THR A 268 20.71 2.91 -26.32
CA THR A 268 22.16 2.68 -26.52
C THR A 268 22.48 1.22 -26.78
N PHE A 269 21.80 0.28 -26.11
CA PHE A 269 22.11 -1.15 -26.15
C PHE A 269 20.94 -2.04 -26.62
N GLY A 270 19.75 -1.48 -26.82
CA GLY A 270 18.55 -2.24 -27.12
C GLY A 270 18.59 -2.96 -28.46
N ARG A 271 18.41 -4.28 -28.43
CA ARG A 271 18.32 -5.13 -29.63
C ARG A 271 17.14 -6.08 -29.56
N THR A 272 16.83 -6.59 -28.37
CA THR A 272 15.78 -7.60 -28.17
C THR A 272 14.52 -6.98 -27.58
N GLN A 273 13.38 -7.21 -28.22
CA GLN A 273 12.09 -6.71 -27.77
C GLN A 273 11.61 -7.46 -26.52
N LEU A 274 11.12 -6.72 -25.50
CA LEU A 274 10.66 -7.30 -24.24
C LEU A 274 9.25 -7.92 -24.35
N ILE A 275 8.29 -7.21 -24.96
CA ILE A 275 6.90 -7.68 -25.08
C ILE A 275 6.25 -7.20 -26.38
N LYS A 276 5.45 -8.08 -27.02
CA LYS A 276 4.74 -7.77 -28.29
C LYS A 276 3.79 -6.58 -28.18
N LEU A 277 3.14 -6.42 -27.03
CA LEU A 277 2.20 -5.33 -26.75
C LEU A 277 2.87 -3.94 -26.73
N SER A 278 4.19 -3.87 -26.51
CA SER A 278 4.96 -2.63 -26.42
C SER A 278 6.26 -2.73 -27.22
N PRO A 279 6.21 -2.51 -28.55
CA PRO A 279 7.33 -2.79 -29.46
C PRO A 279 8.59 -1.97 -29.24
N LYS A 280 8.51 -0.87 -28.48
CA LYS A 280 9.66 0.00 -28.18
C LYS A 280 10.42 -0.37 -26.92
N LYS A 281 9.92 -1.30 -26.08
CA LYS A 281 10.64 -1.70 -24.86
C LYS A 281 11.57 -2.88 -25.16
N THR A 282 12.82 -2.77 -24.71
CA THR A 282 13.87 -3.76 -24.96
C THR A 282 14.31 -4.46 -23.67
N VAL A 283 14.83 -5.69 -23.78
CA VAL A 283 15.33 -6.45 -22.62
C VAL A 283 16.59 -5.81 -22.06
N GLU A 284 17.49 -5.33 -22.92
CA GLU A 284 18.73 -4.67 -22.50
C GLU A 284 18.44 -3.36 -21.76
N GLY A 285 17.43 -2.61 -22.22
CA GLY A 285 16.94 -1.42 -21.53
C GLY A 285 16.39 -1.76 -20.15
N PHE A 286 15.61 -2.83 -20.04
CA PHE A 286 15.04 -3.30 -18.77
C PHE A 286 16.11 -3.72 -17.75
N VAL A 287 17.12 -4.50 -18.18
CA VAL A 287 18.22 -4.94 -17.31
C VAL A 287 19.14 -3.78 -16.93
N GLY A 288 19.46 -2.89 -17.88
CA GLY A 288 20.26 -1.70 -17.61
C GLY A 288 19.59 -0.76 -16.61
N ALA A 289 18.28 -0.56 -16.76
CA ALA A 289 17.47 0.20 -15.81
C ALA A 289 17.53 -0.37 -14.40
N TRP A 290 17.45 -1.69 -14.24
CA TRP A 290 17.51 -2.34 -12.94
C TRP A 290 18.81 -2.02 -12.19
N ILE A 291 19.95 -2.19 -12.86
CA ILE A 291 21.28 -1.92 -12.27
C ILE A 291 21.42 -0.43 -11.91
N CYS A 292 21.08 0.47 -12.83
CA CYS A 292 21.18 1.91 -12.60
C CYS A 292 20.23 2.39 -11.49
N THR A 293 19.00 1.84 -11.43
CA THR A 293 18.02 2.17 -10.39
C THR A 293 18.54 1.77 -9.02
N ILE A 294 19.14 0.58 -8.87
CA ILE A 294 19.77 0.16 -7.60
C ILE A 294 20.85 1.15 -7.18
N ILE A 295 21.81 1.45 -8.06
CA ILE A 295 22.95 2.32 -7.72
C ILE A 295 22.46 3.70 -7.26
N LEU A 296 21.51 4.30 -7.99
CA LEU A 296 20.96 5.60 -7.64
C LEU A 296 20.08 5.56 -6.39
N ALA A 297 19.40 4.44 -6.14
CA ALA A 297 18.60 4.27 -4.94
C ALA A 297 19.45 4.28 -3.67
N PHE A 298 20.61 3.62 -3.68
CA PHE A 298 21.58 3.67 -2.57
C PHE A 298 22.06 5.10 -2.31
N GLY A 299 22.42 5.83 -3.38
CA GLY A 299 22.86 7.23 -3.28
C GLY A 299 21.76 8.15 -2.73
N LEU A 300 20.56 8.09 -3.30
CA LEU A 300 19.43 8.92 -2.91
C LEU A 300 19.00 8.65 -1.47
N THR A 301 18.94 7.38 -1.06
CA THR A 301 18.59 7.00 0.33
C THR A 301 19.57 7.59 1.34
N ASN A 302 20.88 7.53 1.05
CA ASN A 302 21.91 8.15 1.91
C ASN A 302 21.79 9.66 2.05
N ILE A 303 21.25 10.34 1.03
CA ILE A 303 20.99 11.79 1.07
C ILE A 303 19.75 12.07 1.92
N LEU A 304 18.65 11.35 1.67
CA LEU A 304 17.37 11.61 2.35
C LEU A 304 17.39 11.29 3.84
N MET A 305 18.08 10.22 4.26
CA MET A 305 18.19 9.83 5.67
C MET A 305 18.87 10.89 6.56
N ARG A 306 19.58 11.87 5.98
CA ARG A 306 20.23 12.94 6.74
C ARG A 306 19.25 13.99 7.26
N SER A 307 18.03 14.03 6.74
CA SER A 307 17.03 15.03 7.10
C SER A 307 15.88 14.42 7.88
N LYS A 308 15.65 14.95 9.10
CA LYS A 308 14.52 14.55 9.96
C LYS A 308 13.16 14.77 9.32
N TYR A 309 13.02 15.82 8.51
CA TYR A 309 11.79 16.11 7.76
C TYR A 309 11.37 14.94 6.84
N PHE A 310 12.33 14.20 6.27
CA PHE A 310 12.02 13.08 5.39
C PHE A 310 11.71 11.78 6.12
N ILE A 311 12.40 11.51 7.23
CA ILE A 311 12.33 10.22 7.93
C ILE A 311 11.29 10.16 9.04
N CYS A 312 10.84 11.30 9.56
CA CYS A 312 9.89 11.35 10.65
C CYS A 312 8.44 11.20 10.16
N PRO A 313 7.60 10.44 10.88
CA PRO A 313 6.17 10.39 10.63
C PRO A 313 5.50 11.72 10.96
N VAL A 314 4.35 11.97 10.33
CA VAL A 314 3.59 13.22 10.47
C VAL A 314 2.98 13.31 11.87
N ASN A 315 3.36 14.35 12.60
CA ASN A 315 2.72 14.76 13.84
C ASN A 315 2.00 16.13 13.71
N ASP A 316 2.45 16.96 12.76
CA ASP A 316 1.84 18.23 12.40
C ASP A 316 1.74 18.37 10.87
N LEU A 317 0.54 18.62 10.36
CA LEU A 317 0.25 18.82 8.94
C LEU A 317 0.82 20.13 8.39
N GLY A 318 1.00 21.13 9.26
CA GLY A 318 1.54 22.44 8.91
C GLY A 318 3.06 22.50 8.84
N ALA A 319 3.75 21.44 9.26
CA ALA A 319 5.20 21.40 9.27
C ALA A 319 5.78 21.35 7.85
N ASN A 320 6.75 22.23 7.60
CA ASN A 320 7.48 22.37 6.34
C ASN A 320 8.97 22.04 6.55
N ILE A 321 9.77 22.11 5.48
CA ILE A 321 11.20 21.78 5.56
C ILE A 321 12.00 22.69 6.51
N PHE A 322 11.53 23.92 6.76
CA PHE A 322 12.21 24.90 7.63
C PHE A 322 11.83 24.75 9.10
N THR A 323 10.56 24.42 9.39
CA THR A 323 10.12 24.12 10.77
C THR A 323 10.64 22.76 11.21
N GLY A 324 10.77 21.82 10.26
CA GLY A 324 11.18 20.45 10.53
C GLY A 324 10.13 19.67 11.31
N LEU A 325 10.40 18.37 11.49
CA LEU A 325 9.64 17.49 12.39
C LEU A 325 10.61 16.91 13.43
N ALA A 326 10.14 16.80 14.68
CA ALA A 326 10.86 16.15 15.75
C ALA A 326 10.24 14.77 16.01
N CYS A 327 11.06 13.73 15.88
CA CYS A 327 10.71 12.36 16.23
C CYS A 327 11.97 11.58 16.63
N ASP A 328 11.76 10.44 17.28
CA ASP A 328 12.80 9.41 17.41
C ASP A 328 12.89 8.63 16.09
N PRO A 329 14.04 8.65 15.40
CA PRO A 329 14.19 7.95 14.14
C PRO A 329 13.91 6.46 14.27
N ASN A 330 13.23 5.89 13.26
CA ASN A 330 13.08 4.45 13.16
C ASN A 330 14.48 3.78 13.14
N PRO A 331 14.72 2.70 13.91
CA PRO A 331 16.00 1.98 13.95
C PRO A 331 16.53 1.54 12.58
N VAL A 332 15.67 1.44 11.56
CA VAL A 332 16.05 1.17 10.17
C VAL A 332 17.02 2.21 9.59
N PHE A 333 16.95 3.46 10.08
CA PHE A 333 17.79 4.56 9.61
C PHE A 333 19.10 4.70 10.39
N ILE A 334 19.24 4.02 11.54
CA ILE A 334 20.41 4.11 12.40
C ILE A 334 21.50 3.13 11.89
N PRO A 335 22.73 3.59 11.60
CA PRO A 335 23.81 2.72 11.16
C PRO A 335 24.10 1.61 12.18
N LYS A 336 24.22 0.37 11.70
CA LYS A 336 24.63 -0.78 12.49
C LYS A 336 25.86 -1.42 11.86
N SER A 337 26.75 -1.96 12.68
CA SER A 337 27.94 -2.69 12.22
C SER A 337 27.63 -4.17 12.09
N TYR A 338 27.82 -4.71 10.89
CA TYR A 338 27.62 -6.12 10.58
C TYR A 338 28.97 -6.79 10.38
N ALA A 339 29.19 -7.93 11.05
CA ALA A 339 30.35 -8.78 10.80
C ALA A 339 30.11 -9.61 9.54
N LEU A 340 31.08 -9.62 8.61
CA LEU A 340 30.98 -10.38 7.36
C LEU A 340 31.43 -11.83 7.60
N PRO A 341 30.53 -12.83 7.59
CA PRO A 341 30.85 -14.19 8.02
C PRO A 341 31.78 -14.94 7.06
N PHE A 342 32.00 -14.41 5.85
CA PHE A 342 32.73 -15.07 4.77
C PHE A 342 34.16 -14.55 4.56
N ILE A 343 34.62 -13.58 5.36
CA ILE A 343 35.98 -13.03 5.26
C ILE A 343 36.83 -13.62 6.38
N PRO A 344 37.87 -14.42 6.07
CA PRO A 344 38.82 -14.90 7.07
C PRO A 344 39.46 -13.70 7.80
N PRO A 345 39.68 -13.77 9.13
CA PRO A 345 40.30 -12.67 9.89
C PRO A 345 41.67 -12.21 9.36
N ASN A 346 42.30 -13.06 8.55
CA ASN A 346 43.67 -12.92 8.05
C ASN A 346 43.73 -12.15 6.72
N TRP A 347 42.59 -11.76 6.16
CA TRP A 347 42.52 -11.10 4.85
C TRP A 347 42.47 -9.58 5.03
N THR A 348 43.59 -8.90 4.78
CA THR A 348 43.79 -7.47 5.09
C THR A 348 43.24 -6.50 4.06
N PHE A 349 42.71 -6.99 2.93
CA PHE A 349 42.24 -6.13 1.83
C PHE A 349 40.78 -5.68 2.00
N LEU A 350 39.98 -6.40 2.80
CA LEU A 350 38.57 -6.09 3.02
C LEU A 350 38.29 -5.91 4.52
N PRO A 351 37.52 -4.87 4.91
CA PRO A 351 37.16 -4.68 6.30
C PRO A 351 36.28 -5.86 6.80
N THR A 352 36.60 -6.39 7.98
CA THR A 352 35.86 -7.50 8.62
C THR A 352 34.48 -7.06 9.14
N THR A 353 34.27 -5.76 9.30
CA THR A 353 33.01 -5.14 9.75
C THR A 353 32.53 -4.09 8.77
N LEU A 354 31.26 -4.17 8.36
CA LEU A 354 30.60 -3.18 7.51
C LEU A 354 29.57 -2.37 8.31
N THR A 355 29.78 -1.06 8.43
CA THR A 355 28.82 -0.15 9.05
C THR A 355 27.88 0.40 7.99
N VAL A 356 26.62 -0.04 8.02
CA VAL A 356 25.59 0.37 7.06
C VAL A 356 24.25 0.51 7.77
N SER A 357 23.40 1.47 7.36
CA SER A 357 22.05 1.55 7.88
C SER A 357 21.20 0.40 7.30
N PRO A 358 20.38 -0.29 8.13
CA PRO A 358 19.49 -1.36 7.66
C PRO A 358 18.63 -0.96 6.45
N MET A 359 18.26 0.33 6.35
CA MET A 359 17.51 0.91 5.23
C MET A 359 18.14 0.60 3.86
N GLN A 360 19.46 0.46 3.77
CA GLN A 360 20.15 0.14 2.51
C GLN A 360 19.80 -1.26 1.97
N PHE A 361 19.51 -2.22 2.85
CA PHE A 361 19.03 -3.54 2.43
C PHE A 361 17.56 -3.47 1.97
N HIS A 362 16.74 -2.68 2.66
CA HIS A 362 15.35 -2.48 2.27
C HIS A 362 15.22 -1.78 0.91
N ILE A 363 16.03 -0.75 0.65
CA ILE A 363 15.99 -0.04 -0.63
C ILE A 363 16.49 -0.91 -1.79
N LEU A 364 17.42 -1.83 -1.58
CA LEU A 364 17.82 -2.80 -2.59
C LEU A 364 16.61 -3.62 -3.07
N LEU A 365 15.77 -4.08 -2.14
CA LEU A 365 14.55 -4.81 -2.49
C LEU A 365 13.53 -3.89 -3.17
N MET A 366 13.31 -2.69 -2.65
CA MET A 366 12.33 -1.75 -3.22
C MET A 366 12.71 -1.29 -4.63
N SER A 367 13.99 -1.01 -4.89
CA SER A 367 14.50 -0.67 -6.23
C SER A 367 14.43 -1.84 -7.20
N THR A 368 14.66 -3.06 -6.71
CA THR A 368 14.45 -4.29 -7.50
C THR A 368 12.98 -4.46 -7.89
N PHE A 369 12.05 -4.27 -6.95
CA PHE A 369 10.63 -4.32 -7.23
C PHE A 369 10.20 -3.21 -8.21
N ALA A 370 10.67 -1.97 -7.99
CA ALA A 370 10.39 -0.82 -8.84
C ALA A 370 10.84 -1.05 -10.29
N SER A 371 11.94 -1.78 -10.50
CA SER A 371 12.42 -2.08 -11.86
C SER A 371 11.79 -3.31 -12.48
N LEU A 372 11.58 -4.37 -11.70
CA LEU A 372 11.19 -5.66 -12.27
C LEU A 372 9.68 -5.84 -12.33
N ILE A 373 8.95 -5.35 -11.34
CA ILE A 373 7.53 -5.64 -11.17
C ILE A 373 6.65 -4.41 -11.43
N ALA A 374 7.02 -3.24 -10.93
CA ALA A 374 6.19 -2.03 -11.12
C ALA A 374 5.88 -1.71 -12.61
N PRO A 375 6.79 -1.93 -13.60
CA PRO A 375 6.50 -1.68 -15.01
C PRO A 375 5.36 -2.51 -15.61
N PHE A 376 4.95 -3.59 -14.93
CA PHE A 376 3.77 -4.37 -15.32
C PHE A 376 2.46 -3.58 -15.17
N GLY A 377 2.41 -2.57 -14.30
CA GLY A 377 1.30 -1.61 -14.26
C GLY A 377 1.14 -0.87 -15.59
N GLY A 378 2.25 -0.37 -16.13
CA GLY A 378 2.26 0.26 -17.46
C GLY A 378 1.96 -0.70 -18.60
N PHE A 379 2.34 -1.98 -18.49
CA PHE A 379 1.94 -3.00 -19.48
C PHE A 379 0.44 -3.27 -19.45
N PHE A 380 -0.14 -3.39 -18.25
CA PHE A 380 -1.58 -3.55 -18.06
C PHE A 380 -2.35 -2.35 -18.63
N ALA A 381 -1.94 -1.13 -18.27
CA ALA A 381 -2.53 0.10 -18.77
C ALA A 381 -2.44 0.22 -20.30
N SER A 382 -1.28 -0.13 -20.89
CA SER A 382 -1.13 -0.22 -22.34
C SER A 382 -2.10 -1.24 -22.97
N GLY A 383 -2.27 -2.42 -22.38
CA GLY A 383 -3.19 -3.45 -22.86
C GLY A 383 -4.65 -2.97 -22.89
N LEU A 384 -5.06 -2.26 -21.84
CA LEU A 384 -6.38 -1.65 -21.76
C LEU A 384 -6.57 -0.65 -22.91
N LYS A 385 -5.61 0.26 -23.12
CA LYS A 385 -5.68 1.26 -24.21
C LYS A 385 -5.79 0.62 -25.60
N ARG A 386 -5.04 -0.46 -25.86
CA ARG A 386 -5.11 -1.16 -27.16
C ARG A 386 -6.46 -1.82 -27.41
N THR A 387 -7.14 -2.28 -26.36
CA THR A 387 -8.48 -2.88 -26.49
C THR A 387 -9.52 -1.86 -26.97
N PHE A 388 -9.35 -0.59 -26.64
CA PHE A 388 -10.24 0.51 -27.07
C PHE A 388 -9.73 1.28 -28.29
N ASN A 389 -8.66 0.81 -28.95
CA ASN A 389 -8.00 1.50 -30.07
C ASN A 389 -7.58 2.96 -29.76
N ILE A 390 -7.29 3.25 -28.49
CA ILE A 390 -6.76 4.54 -28.04
C ILE A 390 -5.26 4.42 -27.75
N LYS A 391 -4.56 5.55 -27.77
CA LYS A 391 -3.12 5.60 -27.50
C LYS A 391 -2.80 6.09 -26.08
N ASP A 392 -3.54 7.08 -25.62
CA ASP A 392 -3.37 7.80 -24.36
C ASP A 392 -4.74 7.83 -23.64
N PHE A 393 -4.75 7.84 -22.30
CA PHE A 393 -6.00 7.82 -21.52
C PHE A 393 -6.79 9.14 -21.61
N GLY A 394 -6.10 10.23 -21.93
CA GLY A 394 -6.67 11.56 -22.11
C GLY A 394 -5.59 12.56 -22.51
N ASP A 395 -5.96 13.85 -22.53
CA ASP A 395 -5.08 14.97 -22.87
C ASP A 395 -4.97 15.96 -21.70
N SER A 396 -4.94 15.45 -20.46
CA SER A 396 -4.97 16.30 -19.25
C SER A 396 -3.73 17.16 -19.07
N ILE A 397 -2.58 16.75 -19.62
CA ILE A 397 -1.33 17.52 -19.54
C ILE A 397 -0.89 17.92 -20.95
N PRO A 398 -0.85 19.23 -21.27
CA PRO A 398 -0.47 19.71 -22.59
C PRO A 398 0.88 19.15 -23.04
N GLY A 399 0.86 18.50 -24.21
CA GLY A 399 2.04 17.88 -24.83
C GLY A 399 2.53 16.57 -24.17
N HIS A 400 1.97 16.14 -23.04
CA HIS A 400 2.45 14.98 -22.26
C HIS A 400 1.51 13.77 -22.24
N GLY A 401 0.25 13.95 -22.65
CA GLY A 401 -0.77 12.90 -22.68
C GLY A 401 -1.64 12.89 -21.41
N GLY A 402 -2.14 11.70 -21.05
CA GLY A 402 -2.99 11.49 -19.89
C GLY A 402 -2.22 11.47 -18.58
N MET A 403 -2.88 11.85 -17.49
CA MET A 403 -2.32 11.71 -16.14
C MET A 403 -2.18 10.23 -15.77
N THR A 404 -3.16 9.40 -16.15
CA THR A 404 -3.17 7.95 -15.90
C THR A 404 -1.97 7.26 -16.54
N ASP A 405 -1.55 7.72 -17.74
CA ASP A 405 -0.36 7.22 -18.44
C ASP A 405 0.96 7.45 -17.67
N ARG A 406 0.97 8.35 -16.68
CA ARG A 406 2.14 8.69 -15.87
C ARG A 406 2.13 8.01 -14.50
N MET A 407 0.94 7.58 -14.05
CA MET A 407 0.72 7.10 -12.68
C MET A 407 0.51 5.59 -12.60
N ASP A 408 0.36 4.89 -13.72
CA ASP A 408 0.11 3.44 -13.78
C ASP A 408 1.17 2.61 -13.03
N CYS A 409 2.46 2.87 -13.23
CA CYS A 409 3.54 2.24 -12.48
C CYS A 409 3.65 2.79 -11.04
N GLN A 410 3.31 4.07 -10.85
CA GLN A 410 3.41 4.75 -9.56
C GLN A 410 2.41 4.22 -8.53
N PHE A 411 1.17 3.92 -8.95
CA PHE A 411 0.15 3.36 -8.05
C PHE A 411 0.57 1.99 -7.52
N ILE A 412 1.10 1.10 -8.38
CA ILE A 412 1.58 -0.22 -7.96
C ILE A 412 2.78 -0.09 -7.03
N MET A 413 3.74 0.79 -7.36
CA MET A 413 4.91 1.00 -6.53
C MET A 413 4.55 1.59 -5.16
N GLY A 414 3.63 2.56 -5.13
CA GLY A 414 3.15 3.17 -3.91
C GLY A 414 2.44 2.18 -2.99
N PHE A 415 1.57 1.34 -3.55
CA PHE A 415 0.93 0.25 -2.81
C PHE A 415 1.96 -0.73 -2.24
N PHE A 416 2.92 -1.17 -3.05
CA PHE A 416 4.00 -2.05 -2.59
C PHE A 416 4.82 -1.40 -1.46
N ALA A 417 5.18 -0.13 -1.58
CA ALA A 417 5.95 0.58 -0.56
C ALA A 417 5.24 0.57 0.80
N PHE A 418 3.92 0.77 0.82
CA PHE A 418 3.14 0.73 2.04
C PHE A 418 3.07 -0.67 2.64
N MET A 419 2.74 -1.68 1.83
CA MET A 419 2.69 -3.08 2.29
C MET A 419 4.05 -3.54 2.83
N TYR A 420 5.14 -3.16 2.15
CA TYR A 420 6.49 -3.49 2.55
C TYR A 420 6.88 -2.78 3.85
N TYR A 421 6.57 -1.49 3.97
CA TYR A 421 6.79 -0.73 5.20
C TYR A 421 6.08 -1.39 6.39
N GLN A 422 4.77 -1.65 6.26
CA GLN A 422 3.98 -2.22 7.35
C GLN A 422 4.44 -3.63 7.76
N SER A 423 4.99 -4.40 6.82
CA SER A 423 5.40 -5.78 7.08
C SER A 423 6.80 -5.90 7.69
N PHE A 424 7.74 -5.05 7.25
CA PHE A 424 9.17 -5.25 7.55
C PHE A 424 9.84 -4.08 8.27
N ILE A 425 9.23 -2.90 8.29
CA ILE A 425 9.87 -1.65 8.74
C ILE A 425 9.12 -0.98 9.88
N ALA A 426 7.79 -1.04 9.87
CA ALA A 426 6.96 -0.48 10.92
C ALA A 426 7.34 -1.06 12.28
N VAL A 427 7.58 -0.18 13.26
CA VAL A 427 7.90 -0.56 14.62
C VAL A 427 6.70 -0.23 15.50
N TYR A 428 6.02 -1.27 15.99
CA TYR A 428 4.95 -1.14 16.95
C TYR A 428 5.53 -0.97 18.36
N LYS A 429 5.92 0.26 18.71
CA LYS A 429 6.28 0.58 20.10
C LYS A 429 4.99 0.73 20.90
N ALA A 430 4.72 -0.21 21.82
CA ALA A 430 3.68 -0.01 22.82
C ALA A 430 4.08 1.19 23.70
N SER A 431 3.23 2.21 23.75
CA SER A 431 3.40 3.30 24.71
C SER A 431 2.71 2.92 26.02
N VAL A 432 3.22 3.42 27.15
CA VAL A 432 2.58 3.24 28.46
C VAL A 432 1.11 3.69 28.39
N GLY A 433 0.86 4.82 27.74
CA GLY A 433 -0.50 5.32 27.50
C GLY A 433 -1.37 4.34 26.71
N SER A 434 -0.87 3.75 25.62
CA SER A 434 -1.64 2.79 24.82
C SER A 434 -1.93 1.49 25.58
N VAL A 435 -0.99 1.03 26.40
CA VAL A 435 -1.16 -0.16 27.25
C VAL A 435 -2.20 0.12 28.33
N ILE A 436 -2.15 1.29 28.94
CA ILE A 436 -3.16 1.72 29.92
C ILE A 436 -4.54 1.89 29.28
N GLU A 437 -4.66 2.55 28.12
CA GLU A 437 -5.95 2.69 27.41
C GLU A 437 -6.52 1.30 27.06
N THR A 438 -5.68 0.39 26.57
CA THR A 438 -6.09 -0.99 26.25
C THR A 438 -6.53 -1.74 27.51
N ALA A 439 -5.82 -1.57 28.63
CA ALA A 439 -6.20 -2.17 29.89
C ALA A 439 -7.52 -1.60 30.43
N ILE A 440 -7.73 -0.28 30.36
CA ILE A 440 -8.94 0.38 30.88
C ILE A 440 -10.17 0.03 30.03
N THR A 441 -10.03 0.05 28.71
CA THR A 441 -11.17 -0.13 27.79
C THR A 441 -11.42 -1.58 27.40
N GLY A 442 -10.38 -2.42 27.45
CA GLY A 442 -10.42 -3.79 26.96
C GLY A 442 -10.49 -4.86 28.04
N LEU A 443 -10.22 -4.53 29.31
CA LEU A 443 -10.23 -5.48 30.42
C LEU A 443 -11.31 -5.11 31.45
N SER A 444 -11.95 -6.12 32.01
CA SER A 444 -12.79 -5.98 33.21
C SER A 444 -11.97 -5.52 34.42
N ALA A 445 -12.64 -5.04 35.47
CA ALA A 445 -11.96 -4.62 36.69
C ALA A 445 -11.13 -5.75 37.31
N GLU A 446 -11.62 -7.00 37.26
CA GLU A 446 -10.88 -8.16 37.76
C GLU A 446 -9.60 -8.43 36.94
N GLU A 447 -9.70 -8.39 35.61
CA GLU A 447 -8.56 -8.60 34.71
C GLU A 447 -7.53 -7.47 34.80
N GLN A 448 -7.95 -6.22 35.02
CA GLN A 448 -7.03 -5.10 35.27
C GLN A 448 -6.20 -5.34 36.54
N ILE A 449 -6.82 -5.87 37.58
CA ILE A 449 -6.15 -6.20 38.85
C ILE A 449 -5.16 -7.35 38.67
N GLU A 450 -5.54 -8.38 37.91
CA GLU A 450 -4.63 -9.47 37.57
C GLU A 450 -3.42 -8.98 36.75
N LEU A 451 -3.66 -8.09 35.77
CA LEU A 451 -2.60 -7.44 34.99
C LEU A 451 -1.62 -6.68 35.90
N VAL A 452 -2.12 -5.88 36.84
CA VAL A 452 -1.28 -5.13 37.80
C VAL A 452 -0.43 -6.07 38.66
N LYS A 453 -1.02 -7.18 39.17
CA LYS A 453 -0.29 -8.19 39.93
C LYS A 453 0.78 -8.88 39.10
N GLY A 454 0.47 -9.24 37.86
CA GLY A 454 1.41 -9.86 36.92
C GLY A 454 2.60 -8.94 36.60
N LEU A 455 2.33 -7.65 36.34
CA LEU A 455 3.35 -6.64 36.11
C LEU A 455 4.24 -6.41 37.34
N ALA A 456 3.66 -6.31 38.53
CA ALA A 456 4.42 -6.15 39.76
C ALA A 456 5.35 -7.34 40.02
N LYS A 457 4.87 -8.57 39.81
CA LYS A 457 5.70 -9.79 39.91
C LYS A 457 6.82 -9.83 38.88
N HIS A 458 6.55 -9.38 37.65
CA HIS A 458 7.57 -9.28 36.60
C HIS A 458 8.69 -8.29 36.99
N LEU A 459 8.31 -7.10 37.50
CA LEU A 459 9.26 -6.08 37.92
C LEU A 459 10.08 -6.51 39.16
N TYR A 460 9.46 -7.24 40.10
CA TYR A 460 10.18 -7.85 41.22
C TYR A 460 11.26 -8.83 40.74
N ASN A 461 10.94 -9.68 39.77
CA ASN A 461 11.92 -10.62 39.19
C ASN A 461 13.06 -9.92 38.43
N GLN A 462 12.86 -8.68 37.97
CA GLN A 462 13.91 -7.84 37.37
C GLN A 462 14.72 -7.06 38.41
N GLY A 463 14.31 -7.07 39.68
CA GLY A 463 14.97 -6.33 40.76
C GLY A 463 14.57 -4.84 40.83
N GLU A 464 13.57 -4.42 40.07
CA GLU A 464 13.14 -3.02 39.98
C GLU A 464 12.12 -2.65 41.08
N VAL A 465 11.48 -3.65 41.70
CA VAL A 465 10.45 -3.47 42.74
C VAL A 465 10.73 -4.40 43.92
N GLY A 466 10.56 -3.92 45.16
CA GLY A 466 10.73 -4.71 46.38
C GLY A 466 9.59 -5.71 46.65
N SER A 467 9.87 -6.77 47.42
CA SER A 467 8.89 -7.83 47.74
C SER A 467 7.64 -7.31 48.44
N GLU A 468 7.77 -6.24 49.24
CA GLU A 468 6.68 -5.61 49.98
C GLU A 468 5.53 -5.15 49.06
N VAL A 469 5.86 -4.65 47.86
CA VAL A 469 4.87 -4.14 46.91
C VAL A 469 4.05 -5.29 46.31
N VAL A 470 4.69 -6.42 46.01
CA VAL A 470 4.01 -7.60 45.45
C VAL A 470 3.09 -8.23 46.50
N GLU A 471 3.55 -8.31 47.74
CA GLU A 471 2.77 -8.84 48.86
C GLU A 471 1.56 -7.95 49.18
N TRP A 472 1.75 -6.63 49.23
CA TRP A 472 0.67 -5.66 49.42
C TRP A 472 -0.40 -5.77 48.33
N LEU A 473 0.01 -5.83 47.06
CA LEU A 473 -0.90 -6.00 45.93
C LEU A 473 -1.64 -7.36 45.98
N GLY A 474 -0.97 -8.42 46.43
CA GLY A 474 -1.53 -9.76 46.54
C GLY A 474 -2.65 -9.86 47.57
N VAL A 475 -2.43 -9.31 48.77
CA VAL A 475 -3.34 -9.40 49.93
C VAL A 475 -4.45 -8.35 49.87
N ASN A 476 -4.10 -7.07 49.68
CA ASN A 476 -5.05 -5.98 49.88
C ASN A 476 -6.04 -5.79 48.73
N LEU A 477 -5.64 -6.03 47.47
CA LEU A 477 -6.61 -5.98 46.37
C LEU A 477 -7.63 -7.12 46.44
N ARG A 478 -7.24 -8.32 46.89
CA ARG A 478 -8.18 -9.44 47.08
C ARG A 478 -9.22 -9.13 48.15
N LEU A 479 -8.79 -8.55 49.27
CA LEU A 479 -9.66 -8.19 50.39
C LEU A 479 -10.64 -7.06 50.03
N GLN A 480 -10.20 -6.08 49.24
CA GLN A 480 -11.09 -5.01 48.78
C GLN A 480 -12.15 -5.52 47.80
N MET A 481 -11.79 -6.41 46.87
CA MET A 481 -12.75 -7.01 45.93
C MET A 481 -13.82 -7.83 46.64
N ALA A 482 -13.42 -8.70 47.59
CA ALA A 482 -14.34 -9.50 48.39
C ALA A 482 -15.31 -8.63 49.20
N ARG A 483 -14.87 -7.45 49.65
CA ARG A 483 -15.71 -6.48 50.37
C ARG A 483 -16.73 -5.79 49.46
N THR A 484 -16.43 -5.58 48.18
CA THR A 484 -17.36 -5.04 47.17
C THR A 484 -18.38 -6.06 46.66
N GLU A 485 -17.99 -7.33 46.51
CA GLU A 485 -18.93 -8.41 46.16
C GLU A 485 -19.92 -8.70 47.30
N HIS A 486 -19.45 -8.70 48.55
CA HIS A 486 -20.30 -8.81 49.74
C HIS A 486 -21.27 -7.63 49.95
N MET A 487 -21.18 -6.56 49.16
CA MET A 487 -22.11 -5.43 49.20
C MET A 487 -23.23 -5.52 48.14
N LYS A 488 -23.17 -6.50 47.23
CA LYS A 488 -24.25 -6.78 46.26
C LYS A 488 -25.19 -7.90 46.69
N ASP A 489 -24.75 -8.79 47.56
CA ASP A 489 -25.59 -9.82 48.17
C ASP A 489 -25.47 -9.73 49.70
N PHE A 490 -26.29 -8.86 50.30
CA PHE A 490 -26.56 -8.95 51.73
C PHE A 490 -28.05 -8.82 51.97
N ASP A 491 -28.75 -9.94 51.78
CA ASP A 491 -29.98 -10.19 52.50
C ASP A 491 -29.96 -11.62 53.07
N PHE A 492 -30.23 -11.64 54.38
CA PHE A 492 -30.74 -12.71 55.23
C PHE A 492 -29.97 -14.03 55.45
N ASN A 493 -29.58 -14.22 56.73
CA ASN A 493 -29.66 -15.44 57.53
C ASN A 493 -30.09 -16.72 56.79
N ALA A 494 -29.14 -17.62 56.55
CA ALA A 494 -29.43 -19.05 56.42
C ALA A 494 -28.22 -19.91 56.82
N THR A 495 -28.40 -20.59 57.95
CA THR A 495 -27.94 -21.97 58.24
C THR A 495 -26.45 -22.29 58.25
N LEU A 496 -25.93 -22.30 59.48
CA LEU A 496 -25.12 -23.40 60.03
C LEU A 496 -25.76 -24.77 59.67
N THR A 497 -24.98 -25.69 59.12
CA THR A 497 -24.61 -27.03 59.67
C THR A 497 -24.19 -28.01 58.56
N ASP A 498 -23.04 -28.63 58.81
CA ASP A 498 -22.62 -30.01 58.51
C ASP A 498 -22.21 -30.50 57.10
N GLU A 499 -21.01 -31.12 57.14
CA GLU A 499 -20.50 -32.28 56.38
C GLU A 499 -20.32 -32.13 54.85
N GLU A 500 -19.28 -32.61 54.19
CA GLU A 500 -18.10 -33.43 54.48
C GLU A 500 -17.36 -33.51 53.13
N TYR A 501 -16.10 -33.08 53.02
CA TYR A 501 -15.15 -33.67 52.06
C TYR A 501 -13.71 -33.18 52.31
N LYS A 502 -12.90 -34.07 52.87
CA LYS A 502 -11.45 -33.95 53.00
C LYS A 502 -10.82 -34.83 51.93
N PRO A 503 -9.93 -34.30 51.07
CA PRO A 503 -8.81 -35.11 50.61
C PRO A 503 -7.47 -34.47 51.02
N SER A 504 -6.62 -35.35 51.53
CA SER A 504 -5.26 -35.19 52.03
C SER A 504 -4.32 -34.40 51.10
N LEU A 505 -3.74 -33.33 51.65
CA LEU A 505 -2.47 -32.74 51.18
C LEU A 505 -1.31 -33.67 51.57
N PRO A 506 -0.27 -33.83 50.73
CA PRO A 506 1.01 -34.34 51.20
C PRO A 506 1.70 -33.26 52.04
N GLU A 507 2.26 -33.70 53.16
CA GLU A 507 3.08 -32.91 54.07
C GLU A 507 4.36 -32.41 53.33
N PRO A 508 4.82 -31.17 53.56
CA PRO A 508 6.05 -30.69 52.95
C PRO A 508 7.24 -31.41 53.58
N GLN A 509 8.01 -32.16 52.78
CA GLN A 509 9.32 -32.65 53.22
C GLN A 509 10.27 -31.47 53.41
N GLU A 510 10.83 -31.34 54.62
CA GLU A 510 11.97 -30.47 54.91
C GLU A 510 13.16 -30.79 53.99
N PRO A 511 13.95 -29.79 53.55
CA PRO A 511 15.20 -30.06 52.87
C PRO A 511 16.21 -30.70 53.84
N ASP A 512 16.80 -31.82 53.41
CA ASP A 512 17.86 -32.55 54.12
C ASP A 512 19.15 -31.71 54.23
N ASN A 513 19.29 -30.99 55.34
CA ASN A 513 20.45 -30.15 55.67
C ASN A 513 21.59 -30.92 56.38
N THR A 514 21.71 -32.22 56.17
CA THR A 514 22.72 -33.05 56.86
C THR A 514 24.16 -32.74 56.43
N GLN A 515 24.38 -32.14 55.25
CA GLN A 515 25.73 -31.75 54.80
C GLN A 515 26.20 -30.39 55.33
N VAL A 516 25.30 -29.41 55.44
CA VAL A 516 25.62 -28.08 56.00
C VAL A 516 26.00 -28.22 57.46
N LYS A 517 25.28 -29.06 58.21
CA LYS A 517 25.55 -29.34 59.61
C LYS A 517 26.91 -30.03 59.85
N ARG A 518 27.31 -30.97 58.97
CA ARG A 518 28.65 -31.60 59.06
C ARG A 518 29.80 -30.66 58.72
N LEU A 519 29.57 -29.69 57.84
CA LEU A 519 30.56 -28.67 57.50
C LEU A 519 30.74 -27.67 58.66
N GLU A 520 29.63 -27.28 59.29
CA GLU A 520 29.62 -26.42 60.48
C GLU A 520 30.32 -27.12 61.67
N ASP A 521 29.98 -28.38 61.94
CA ASP A 521 30.58 -29.16 63.04
C ASP A 521 32.09 -29.38 62.84
N ALA A 522 32.56 -29.61 61.61
CA ALA A 522 33.99 -29.77 61.31
C ALA A 522 34.78 -28.45 61.40
N THR A 523 34.12 -27.34 61.08
CA THR A 523 34.71 -25.99 61.17
C THR A 523 34.81 -25.53 62.63
N GLU A 524 33.84 -25.86 63.47
CA GLU A 524 33.90 -25.60 64.92
C GLU A 524 34.93 -26.48 65.65
N ALA A 525 35.19 -27.71 65.15
CA ALA A 525 36.18 -28.62 65.73
C ALA A 525 37.64 -28.36 65.30
N GLY A 526 37.88 -27.46 64.33
CA GLY A 526 39.21 -27.13 63.85
C GLY A 526 39.89 -28.23 63.03
N ASP A 527 39.12 -29.13 62.40
CA ASP A 527 39.63 -30.23 61.57
C ASP A 527 39.79 -29.80 60.11
N LEU A 528 40.99 -29.26 59.79
CA LEU A 528 41.31 -28.67 58.49
C LEU A 528 41.35 -29.70 57.33
N ASP A 529 41.64 -30.98 57.60
CA ASP A 529 41.71 -32.01 56.56
C ASP A 529 40.32 -32.38 56.02
N THR A 530 39.31 -32.40 56.89
CA THR A 530 37.91 -32.68 56.52
C THR A 530 37.29 -31.51 55.74
N VAL A 531 37.61 -30.27 56.12
CA VAL A 531 37.11 -29.06 55.42
C VAL A 531 37.73 -28.95 54.02
N GLN A 532 39.02 -29.26 53.86
CA GLN A 532 39.70 -29.18 52.56
C GLN A 532 39.23 -30.29 51.60
N GLY A 533 38.92 -31.49 52.09
CA GLY A 533 38.41 -32.59 51.28
C GLY A 533 37.01 -32.35 50.67
N ILE A 534 36.17 -31.51 51.30
CA ILE A 534 34.82 -31.20 50.81
C ILE A 534 34.85 -30.08 49.75
N LEU A 535 35.83 -29.18 49.80
CA LEU A 535 35.95 -28.04 48.89
C LEU A 535 36.62 -28.40 47.54
N GLU A 536 37.42 -29.46 47.46
CA GLU A 536 38.20 -29.76 46.25
C GLU A 536 37.45 -30.58 45.16
N HIS A 537 36.26 -31.15 45.42
CA HIS A 537 35.51 -31.95 44.43
C HIS A 537 33.98 -31.73 44.43
N PRO A 538 33.46 -30.67 43.80
CA PRO A 538 32.02 -30.36 43.77
C PRO A 538 31.20 -31.11 42.69
N GLU A 539 31.81 -31.97 41.85
CA GLU A 539 31.15 -32.55 40.66
C GLU A 539 30.76 -34.05 40.75
N ARG A 540 31.05 -34.76 41.85
CA ARG A 540 30.38 -36.05 42.10
C ARG A 540 29.09 -35.75 42.85
N TYR A 541 27.99 -36.40 42.48
CA TYR A 541 26.65 -36.32 43.09
C TYR A 541 25.68 -35.29 42.46
N ARG A 542 25.19 -35.62 41.26
CA ARG A 542 23.94 -35.10 40.66
C ARG A 542 22.91 -36.25 40.60
N PRO A 543 21.65 -36.12 41.07
CA PRO A 543 20.61 -37.08 40.76
C PRO A 543 19.87 -36.73 39.47
N GLU A 544 19.36 -37.78 38.83
CA GLU A 544 18.98 -37.90 37.43
C GLU A 544 17.62 -37.28 37.05
N THR A 545 17.54 -36.86 35.78
CA THR A 545 16.32 -36.69 34.97
C THR A 545 15.41 -37.91 35.03
N ILE A 546 14.10 -37.74 35.32
CA ILE A 546 13.08 -38.76 35.06
C ILE A 546 11.84 -38.19 34.33
N HIS A 547 11.53 -38.89 33.25
CA HIS A 547 10.36 -38.83 32.37
C HIS A 547 9.00 -38.78 33.08
N HIS A 548 8.03 -38.05 32.50
CA HIS A 548 6.62 -38.37 32.71
C HIS A 548 5.89 -38.73 31.40
N GLN A 549 5.40 -39.97 31.43
CA GLN A 549 4.50 -40.62 30.50
C GLN A 549 3.11 -39.96 30.48
N THR A 550 2.48 -39.99 29.32
CA THR A 550 1.06 -39.65 29.08
C THR A 550 0.11 -40.73 29.62
N PRO A 551 -1.14 -40.37 29.94
CA PRO A 551 -2.26 -41.25 29.66
C PRO A 551 -3.36 -40.60 28.80
N ARG A 552 -3.83 -41.38 27.81
CA ARG A 552 -5.02 -41.15 26.97
C ARG A 552 -6.29 -41.67 27.68
N LYS A 553 -7.39 -40.93 27.58
CA LYS A 553 -8.78 -41.35 27.21
C LYS A 553 -9.70 -40.10 27.26
N ARG A 554 -10.17 -39.55 26.12
CA ARG A 554 -11.49 -39.76 25.43
C ARG A 554 -12.70 -39.47 26.35
N THR A 555 -13.72 -38.64 26.07
CA THR A 555 -14.19 -37.83 24.92
C THR A 555 -15.44 -37.02 25.37
N PHE A 556 -15.92 -36.05 24.54
CA PHE A 556 -17.14 -35.19 24.64
C PHE A 556 -16.97 -33.93 25.52
N LEU A 557 -17.17 -32.67 25.10
CA LEU A 557 -18.07 -32.06 24.11
C LEU A 557 -17.48 -30.78 23.47
N ARG A 558 -18.08 -30.42 22.35
CA ARG A 558 -17.72 -29.47 21.31
C ARG A 558 -18.21 -28.04 21.63
N ARG A 559 -17.38 -27.00 21.50
CA ARG A 559 -17.73 -25.66 20.94
C ARG A 559 -16.50 -24.73 20.83
N ASP A 560 -16.58 -23.84 19.85
CA ASP A 560 -15.54 -23.11 19.13
C ASP A 560 -14.55 -22.25 19.95
N CYS A 561 -13.27 -22.23 19.55
CA CYS A 561 -12.58 -20.99 19.18
C CYS A 561 -11.26 -21.24 18.43
N ARG A 562 -11.02 -20.44 17.39
CA ARG A 562 -10.03 -20.62 16.33
C ARG A 562 -8.85 -19.68 16.58
N GLN A 563 -7.81 -20.12 17.32
CA GLN A 563 -6.62 -19.28 17.58
C GLN A 563 -5.37 -20.09 17.99
N HIS A 564 -4.89 -21.01 17.15
CA HIS A 564 -3.57 -21.63 17.35
C HIS A 564 -2.89 -21.89 16.01
N HIS A 565 -2.13 -20.90 15.52
CA HIS A 565 -1.13 -21.11 14.46
C HIS A 565 0.15 -20.25 14.63
N VAL A 566 0.23 -19.38 15.64
CA VAL A 566 1.39 -18.49 15.83
C VAL A 566 2.42 -19.09 16.79
N LEU A 567 1.98 -19.83 17.82
CA LEU A 567 2.89 -20.36 18.85
C LEU A 567 3.73 -21.56 18.36
N GLU A 568 3.19 -22.39 17.46
CA GLU A 568 3.96 -23.47 16.82
C GLU A 568 5.01 -22.93 15.83
N PHE A 569 4.81 -21.73 15.27
CA PHE A 569 5.77 -21.12 14.35
C PHE A 569 6.97 -20.52 15.08
N LEU A 570 6.73 -19.91 16.26
CA LEU A 570 7.77 -19.24 17.05
C LEU A 570 8.71 -20.24 17.75
N LEU A 571 8.22 -21.41 18.14
CA LEU A 571 9.06 -22.45 18.75
C LEU A 571 9.91 -23.24 17.73
N ARG A 572 9.57 -23.19 16.43
CA ARG A 572 10.27 -23.92 15.37
C ARG A 572 11.49 -23.19 14.79
N TYR A 573 11.67 -21.89 15.08
CA TYR A 573 12.70 -21.05 14.45
C TYR A 573 13.63 -20.27 15.40
N GLY A 574 13.78 -20.70 16.66
CA GLY A 574 14.98 -20.42 17.46
C GLY A 574 15.51 -18.97 17.48
N VAL A 575 14.66 -17.97 17.68
CA VAL A 575 15.09 -16.58 17.82
C VAL A 575 15.48 -16.31 19.27
N LYS A 576 16.78 -16.24 19.55
CA LYS A 576 17.30 -15.68 20.81
C LYS A 576 17.09 -14.17 20.80
N ALA A 577 16.34 -13.65 21.76
CA ALA A 577 16.27 -12.21 22.03
C ALA A 577 17.50 -11.80 22.85
N GLU A 578 18.34 -10.92 22.28
CA GLU A 578 19.49 -10.33 22.96
C GLU A 578 19.06 -8.97 23.55
N ILE A 579 19.13 -8.84 24.88
CA ILE A 579 18.79 -7.61 25.61
C ILE A 579 20.04 -6.74 25.72
N VAL A 580 20.01 -5.55 25.10
CA VAL A 580 21.07 -4.54 25.19
C VAL A 580 20.96 -3.82 26.54
N LYS A 581 21.99 -3.93 27.39
CA LYS A 581 22.13 -3.16 28.65
C LYS A 581 22.54 -1.70 28.35
N ALA A 582 21.85 -0.74 28.95
CA ALA A 582 22.24 0.68 28.99
C ALA A 582 23.31 0.93 30.08
N PRO A 583 24.17 1.97 29.95
CA PRO A 583 25.25 2.22 30.91
C PRO A 583 24.74 2.98 32.15
N ALA A 584 25.36 2.65 33.30
CA ALA A 584 25.06 3.21 34.62
C ALA A 584 25.46 4.69 34.73
N ILE A 585 24.55 5.50 35.27
CA ILE A 585 24.81 6.89 35.69
C ILE A 585 25.22 6.86 37.16
N ALA A 586 26.39 7.42 37.47
CA ALA A 586 26.91 7.59 38.81
C ALA A 586 26.20 8.74 39.54
N THR A 587 25.78 8.50 40.79
CA THR A 587 25.31 9.53 41.73
C THR A 587 26.46 9.96 42.67
N PRO A 588 26.68 11.27 42.92
CA PRO A 588 27.58 11.75 43.98
C PRO A 588 26.84 11.81 45.34
N PRO A 589 27.56 11.98 46.47
CA PRO A 589 27.14 11.52 47.80
C PRO A 589 26.01 12.34 48.45
#